data_AF-D3F342-F1
#
_entry.id   AF-D3F342-F1
#
_cell.length_a   1.000
_cell.length_b   1.000
_cell.length_c   1.000
_cell.angle_alpha   90.00
_cell.angle_beta   90.00
_cell.angle_gamma   90.00
#
_symmetry.space_group_name_H-M   'P 1'
#
loop_
_entity.id
_entity.type
_entity.pdbx_description
1 polymer ?
#
loop_
_entity_poly.entity_id
_entity_poly.type
_entity_poly.pdbx_seq_one_letter_code
_entity_poly.pdbx_strand_id
1 'polypeptide(L)'
;MRVLVFHGYLLGGTGSNVYNANLAAALVHLGHEVRLLCQEREPEQFPFVDAAADWDGGSLAVRVLREPVRCTVYRPALAGLLPVYVADRYDGIEARTYAELTDAEVSAYVEANVRAVREVAARAQPDVALANHLVMGPLVLARALGDVPYAVKIHGSALEYTVAPQPERFLPAAREGLAGARGVLVGSRHTAERLWETLAEPDLPARTRLGPPGVDVGRFVPRDPRAAHAGLVELAERLERRAREAGGAAGAGGAGGAGGASGAGAGGAAGAGGAGGASGAAGADAAVPAPASAFALDDAAAAAALGTLAAAPADDPLVAFVGKLIVSKGVDLLVAAWPLVLMRQPRARLVVVGFGAYRDGVERLLAALADGDLGAAGALAAEGRAAEGGPAGAALVHLQAFLGELAADPEARERYLAAARDLRERIVLSGRLEHDELADLLPACAAQVVPSTFPEAFGMVAAEAAACGTLPVCADHSGLAEVARALADAVPEPARAWLAFPVGPGAVHAIADRVAGWLDAPPELRARTRKALVETARERWSWDGVARGVVAAAEGRLDQLPPPLATKLQ
;
A
#
# COMPACT_ATOMS: atom_id res chain seq x y z
N MET A 1 26.96 13.42 1.91
CA MET A 1 26.79 13.30 3.38
C MET A 1 26.68 11.83 3.75
N ARG A 2 26.94 11.51 5.02
CA ARG A 2 26.81 10.18 5.62
C ARG A 2 25.50 10.14 6.41
N VAL A 3 24.60 9.24 6.02
CA VAL A 3 23.24 9.14 6.56
C VAL A 3 23.07 7.78 7.24
N LEU A 4 22.73 7.78 8.53
CA LEU A 4 22.37 6.56 9.25
C LEU A 4 20.85 6.39 9.26
N VAL A 5 20.36 5.24 8.82
CA VAL A 5 18.94 4.91 8.86
C VAL A 5 18.74 3.72 9.79
N PHE A 6 18.01 3.91 10.87
CA PHE A 6 17.55 2.82 11.71
C PHE A 6 16.12 2.45 11.33
N HIS A 7 15.96 1.26 10.76
CA HIS A 7 14.67 0.67 10.43
C HIS A 7 14.31 -0.44 11.43
N GLY A 8 15.23 -1.37 11.68
CA GLY A 8 15.05 -2.47 12.63
C GLY A 8 14.26 -3.68 12.11
N TYR A 9 13.71 -3.61 10.88
CA TYR A 9 12.93 -4.68 10.24
C TYR A 9 13.50 -5.02 8.86
N LEU A 10 12.80 -5.81 8.03
CA LEU A 10 13.27 -6.17 6.67
C LEU A 10 13.07 -5.04 5.65
N LEU A 11 13.48 -5.27 4.39
CA LEU A 11 13.36 -4.30 3.30
C LEU A 11 12.27 -4.65 2.27
N GLY A 12 11.70 -5.85 2.34
CA GLY A 12 10.52 -6.28 1.56
C GLY A 12 9.23 -6.45 2.35
N GLY A 13 8.10 -6.61 1.67
CA GLY A 13 6.80 -6.95 2.28
C GLY A 13 5.97 -5.74 2.71
N THR A 14 6.08 -5.34 3.98
CA THR A 14 5.21 -4.29 4.56
C THR A 14 5.56 -2.88 4.05
N GLY A 15 4.63 -1.93 4.21
CA GLY A 15 4.80 -0.55 3.70
C GLY A 15 6.02 0.19 4.27
N SER A 16 6.37 0.00 5.54
CA SER A 16 7.56 0.64 6.13
C SER A 16 8.87 0.00 5.65
N ASN A 17 8.86 -1.29 5.32
CA ASN A 17 10.00 -2.00 4.73
C ASN A 17 10.30 -1.44 3.33
N VAL A 18 9.27 -1.40 2.47
CA VAL A 18 9.38 -0.83 1.11
C VAL A 18 9.76 0.64 1.14
N TYR A 19 9.23 1.42 2.09
CA TYR A 19 9.64 2.82 2.27
C TYR A 19 11.14 2.96 2.52
N ASN A 20 11.72 2.13 3.41
CA ASN A 20 13.13 2.24 3.74
C ASN A 20 14.05 1.73 2.63
N ALA A 21 13.62 0.70 1.89
CA ALA A 21 14.34 0.23 0.70
C ALA A 21 14.44 1.36 -0.35
N ASN A 22 13.31 1.98 -0.69
CA ASN A 22 13.28 3.04 -1.70
C ASN A 22 13.96 4.34 -1.22
N LEU A 23 13.80 4.69 0.05
CA LEU A 23 14.50 5.84 0.63
C LEU A 23 16.02 5.63 0.60
N ALA A 24 16.51 4.45 0.97
CA ALA A 24 17.94 4.14 0.93
C ALA A 24 18.47 4.20 -0.50
N ALA A 25 17.75 3.63 -1.48
CA ALA A 25 18.09 3.72 -2.89
C ALA A 25 18.18 5.18 -3.37
N ALA A 26 17.22 6.02 -3.00
CA ALA A 26 17.21 7.44 -3.38
C ALA A 26 18.31 8.25 -2.70
N LEU A 27 18.62 7.98 -1.43
CA LEU A 27 19.76 8.60 -0.75
C LEU A 27 21.07 8.26 -1.47
N VAL A 28 21.28 7.00 -1.86
CA VAL A 28 22.45 6.58 -2.66
C VAL A 28 22.47 7.28 -4.02
N HIS A 29 21.32 7.34 -4.71
CA HIS A 29 21.17 8.00 -6.00
C HIS A 29 21.57 9.49 -5.93
N LEU A 30 21.17 10.18 -4.85
CA LEU A 30 21.54 11.57 -4.57
C LEU A 30 23.01 11.74 -4.10
N GLY A 31 23.79 10.67 -4.05
CA GLY A 31 25.22 10.71 -3.73
C GLY A 31 25.53 10.69 -2.22
N HIS A 32 24.57 10.29 -1.38
CA HIS A 32 24.82 10.07 0.04
C HIS A 32 25.44 8.70 0.29
N GLU A 33 26.25 8.62 1.35
CA GLU A 33 26.72 7.36 1.90
C GLU A 33 25.72 6.89 2.96
N VAL A 34 25.14 5.70 2.80
CA VAL A 34 24.04 5.21 3.64
C VAL A 34 24.51 4.07 4.54
N ARG A 35 24.08 4.11 5.80
CA ARG A 35 24.33 3.07 6.81
C ARG A 35 22.96 2.63 7.33
N LEU A 36 22.46 1.53 6.79
CA LEU A 36 21.09 1.06 7.02
C LEU A 36 21.10 -0.08 8.02
N LEU A 37 20.55 0.13 9.21
CA LEU A 37 20.38 -0.90 10.22
C LEU A 37 18.98 -1.51 10.11
N CYS A 38 18.93 -2.78 9.72
CA CYS A 38 17.70 -3.51 9.42
C CYS A 38 17.91 -5.02 9.72
N GLN A 39 16.89 -5.86 9.51
CA GLN A 39 16.97 -7.31 9.72
C GLN A 39 16.96 -8.08 8.39
N GLU A 40 17.32 -7.43 7.28
CA GLU A 40 17.42 -8.06 5.97
C GLU A 40 18.52 -9.11 5.94
N ARG A 41 18.19 -10.31 5.45
CA ARG A 41 19.09 -11.46 5.40
C ARG A 41 19.72 -11.64 4.02
N GLU A 42 19.06 -11.15 2.98
CA GLU A 42 19.52 -11.27 1.59
C GLU A 42 19.78 -9.88 0.96
N PRO A 43 20.66 -9.05 1.56
CA PRO A 43 20.89 -7.67 1.12
C PRO A 43 21.40 -7.56 -0.33
N GLU A 44 22.06 -8.60 -0.86
CA GLU A 44 22.52 -8.67 -2.25
C GLU A 44 21.41 -8.53 -3.31
N GLN A 45 20.16 -8.88 -2.96
CA GLN A 45 19.01 -8.76 -3.86
C GLN A 45 18.69 -7.30 -4.20
N PHE A 46 19.13 -6.36 -3.35
CA PHE A 46 18.90 -4.94 -3.54
C PHE A 46 20.06 -4.31 -4.33
N PRO A 47 19.81 -3.74 -5.53
CA PRO A 47 20.88 -3.19 -6.37
C PRO A 47 21.65 -2.02 -5.75
N PHE A 48 21.02 -1.28 -4.83
CA PHE A 48 21.62 -0.13 -4.15
C PHE A 48 22.53 -0.52 -2.97
N VAL A 49 22.57 -1.81 -2.58
CA VAL A 49 23.39 -2.27 -1.45
C VAL A 49 24.76 -2.72 -1.93
N ASP A 50 25.82 -2.10 -1.41
CA ASP A 50 27.18 -2.36 -1.85
C ASP A 50 27.99 -3.20 -0.85
N ALA A 51 27.58 -3.21 0.42
CA ALA A 51 28.16 -4.05 1.46
C ALA A 51 27.09 -4.51 2.47
N ALA A 52 27.33 -5.68 3.07
CA ALA A 52 26.52 -6.26 4.12
C ALA A 52 27.39 -6.49 5.37
N ALA A 53 26.83 -6.31 6.55
CA ALA A 53 27.55 -6.51 7.79
C ALA A 53 26.64 -7.04 8.91
N ASP A 54 27.19 -7.84 9.81
CA ASP A 54 26.45 -8.43 10.94
C ASP A 54 27.36 -8.74 12.13
N TRP A 55 26.75 -9.15 13.25
CA TRP A 55 27.43 -9.54 14.48
C TRP A 55 27.19 -11.02 14.85
N ASP A 56 26.81 -11.87 13.90
CA ASP A 56 26.49 -13.28 14.20
C ASP A 56 27.71 -14.04 14.73
N GLY A 57 28.92 -13.65 14.30
CA GLY A 57 30.19 -14.15 14.81
C GLY A 57 30.65 -13.54 16.14
N GLY A 58 29.82 -12.74 16.81
CA GLY A 58 30.13 -12.07 18.09
C GLY A 58 30.91 -10.74 17.96
N SER A 59 31.34 -10.38 16.75
CA SER A 59 31.95 -9.09 16.44
C SER A 59 31.52 -8.65 15.03
N LEU A 60 31.61 -7.35 14.71
CA LEU A 60 31.19 -6.87 13.40
C LEU A 60 32.04 -7.52 12.29
N ALA A 61 31.39 -8.27 11.41
CA ALA A 61 31.93 -8.73 10.15
C ALA A 61 31.34 -7.91 9.00
N VAL A 62 32.17 -7.47 8.05
CA VAL A 62 31.73 -6.72 6.87
C VAL A 62 32.11 -7.49 5.62
N ARG A 63 31.13 -7.70 4.73
CA ARG A 63 31.25 -8.33 3.42
C ARG A 63 30.94 -7.30 2.34
N VAL A 64 31.95 -6.93 1.55
CA VAL A 64 31.77 -6.07 0.38
C VAL A 64 31.17 -6.89 -0.76
N LEU A 65 30.09 -6.38 -1.34
CA LEU A 65 29.40 -6.97 -2.50
C LEU A 65 29.84 -6.28 -3.79
N ARG A 66 29.98 -4.95 -3.76
CA ARG A 66 30.22 -4.09 -4.92
C ARG A 66 31.07 -2.88 -4.50
N GLU A 67 31.87 -2.35 -5.42
CA GLU A 67 32.66 -1.13 -5.23
C GLU A 67 32.26 -0.07 -6.26
N PRO A 68 32.27 1.24 -5.92
CA PRO A 68 32.57 1.81 -4.60
C PRO A 68 31.43 1.60 -3.58
N VAL A 69 31.75 1.31 -2.33
CA VAL A 69 30.74 1.13 -1.26
C VAL A 69 30.05 2.46 -0.90
N ARG A 70 28.79 2.62 -1.30
CA ARG A 70 27.93 3.76 -0.92
C ARG A 70 26.89 3.37 0.11
N CYS A 71 26.31 2.18 0.03
CA CYS A 71 25.38 1.67 1.02
C CYS A 71 25.93 0.44 1.73
N THR A 72 25.94 0.47 3.07
CA THR A 72 26.17 -0.72 3.89
C THR A 72 24.91 -1.04 4.68
N VAL A 73 24.42 -2.27 4.52
CA VAL A 73 23.35 -2.84 5.35
C VAL A 73 23.97 -3.54 6.54
N TYR A 74 23.51 -3.21 7.75
CA TYR A 74 23.94 -3.81 9.00
C TYR A 74 22.78 -4.58 9.62
N ARG A 75 23.00 -5.84 9.97
CA ARG A 75 22.04 -6.69 10.70
C ARG A 75 22.48 -6.88 12.16
N PRO A 76 21.91 -6.11 13.11
CA PRO A 76 22.11 -6.35 14.53
C PRO A 76 21.71 -7.77 14.93
N ALA A 77 22.46 -8.41 15.83
CA ALA A 77 22.15 -9.73 16.35
C ALA A 77 21.05 -9.66 17.43
N LEU A 78 19.88 -10.26 17.17
CA LEU A 78 18.69 -10.17 18.04
C LEU A 78 18.37 -11.44 18.85
N ALA A 79 19.31 -12.38 18.98
CA ALA A 79 19.10 -13.65 19.70
C ALA A 79 17.83 -14.43 19.26
N GLY A 80 17.41 -14.27 17.99
CA GLY A 80 16.30 -15.02 17.39
C GLY A 80 14.90 -14.40 17.55
N LEU A 81 14.76 -13.29 18.29
CA LEU A 81 13.47 -12.64 18.54
C LEU A 81 13.38 -11.26 17.89
N LEU A 82 12.37 -11.06 17.04
CA LEU A 82 12.03 -9.78 16.43
C LEU A 82 10.71 -9.23 17.00
N PRO A 83 10.75 -8.21 17.87
CA PRO A 83 9.56 -7.50 18.30
C PRO A 83 8.91 -6.77 17.11
N VAL A 84 7.60 -6.93 16.90
CA VAL A 84 6.84 -6.28 15.81
C VAL A 84 5.59 -5.56 16.34
N TYR A 85 4.96 -4.68 15.55
CA TYR A 85 3.71 -4.01 15.97
C TYR A 85 2.45 -4.79 15.59
N VAL A 86 2.52 -5.54 14.49
CA VAL A 86 1.44 -6.38 13.97
C VAL A 86 2.03 -7.75 13.74
N ALA A 87 1.34 -8.80 14.19
CA ALA A 87 1.79 -10.17 14.04
C ALA A 87 2.00 -10.49 12.55
N ASP A 88 3.16 -11.03 12.22
CA ASP A 88 3.55 -11.40 10.86
C ASP A 88 4.55 -12.56 10.93
N ARG A 89 4.80 -13.23 9.80
CA ARG A 89 5.75 -14.34 9.71
C ARG A 89 6.97 -13.91 8.90
N TYR A 90 8.15 -14.16 9.45
CA TYR A 90 9.42 -13.85 8.79
C TYR A 90 10.34 -15.06 8.83
N ASP A 91 10.98 -15.36 7.70
CA ASP A 91 11.82 -16.53 7.59
C ASP A 91 13.08 -16.39 8.46
N GLY A 92 13.33 -17.43 9.25
CA GLY A 92 14.52 -17.52 10.10
C GLY A 92 14.53 -16.57 11.31
N ILE A 93 13.42 -15.96 11.70
CA ILE A 93 13.32 -15.19 12.95
C ILE A 93 11.92 -15.31 13.57
N GLU A 94 11.87 -15.49 14.89
CA GLU A 94 10.59 -15.50 15.59
C GLU A 94 10.10 -14.06 15.76
N ALA A 95 8.95 -13.72 15.16
CA ALA A 95 8.34 -12.43 15.34
C ALA A 95 7.15 -12.49 16.30
N ARG A 96 7.20 -11.65 17.34
CA ARG A 96 6.14 -11.50 18.35
C ARG A 96 5.81 -10.04 18.52
N THR A 97 4.55 -9.74 18.80
CA THR A 97 4.13 -8.36 18.98
C THR A 97 4.72 -7.77 20.25
N TYR A 98 5.00 -6.46 20.28
CA TYR A 98 5.46 -5.79 21.51
C TYR A 98 4.54 -6.02 22.71
N ALA A 99 3.25 -6.23 22.48
CA ALA A 99 2.26 -6.54 23.51
C ALA A 99 2.50 -7.91 24.19
N GLU A 100 3.02 -8.89 23.45
CA GLU A 100 3.26 -10.26 23.94
C GLU A 100 4.60 -10.42 24.64
N LEU A 101 5.50 -9.44 24.51
CA LEU A 101 6.84 -9.49 25.09
C LEU A 101 6.85 -8.99 26.53
N THR A 102 7.77 -9.53 27.32
CA THR A 102 8.14 -9.02 28.64
C THR A 102 9.02 -7.76 28.53
N ASP A 103 9.09 -6.97 29.60
CA ASP A 103 9.95 -5.77 29.62
C ASP A 103 11.44 -6.11 29.51
N ALA A 104 11.85 -7.29 29.98
CA ALA A 104 13.22 -7.80 29.83
C ALA A 104 13.55 -8.09 28.37
N GLU A 105 12.64 -8.73 27.62
CA GLU A 105 12.81 -9.00 26.19
C GLU A 105 12.85 -7.70 25.37
N VAL A 106 11.96 -6.75 25.67
CA VAL A 106 11.96 -5.42 25.03
C VAL A 106 13.27 -4.68 25.33
N SER A 107 13.74 -4.72 26.58
CA SER A 107 15.00 -4.09 26.98
C SER A 107 16.20 -4.74 26.28
N ALA A 108 16.24 -6.07 26.19
CA ALA A 108 17.29 -6.79 25.47
C ALA A 108 17.34 -6.41 23.98
N TYR A 109 16.18 -6.30 23.32
CA TYR A 109 16.09 -5.82 21.94
C TYR A 109 16.64 -4.39 21.79
N VAL A 110 16.24 -3.47 22.68
CA VAL A 110 16.72 -2.08 22.64
C VAL A 110 18.23 -2.03 22.87
N GLU A 111 18.75 -2.74 23.87
CA GLU A 111 20.17 -2.76 24.18
C GLU A 111 21.03 -3.31 23.04
N ALA A 112 20.61 -4.42 22.42
CA ALA A 112 21.32 -5.01 21.29
C ALA A 112 21.43 -4.00 20.13
N ASN A 113 20.34 -3.33 19.80
CA ASN A 113 20.32 -2.31 18.76
C ASN A 113 21.09 -1.04 19.15
N VAL A 114 21.05 -0.60 20.40
CA VAL A 114 21.83 0.55 20.88
C VAL A 114 23.32 0.28 20.75
N ARG A 115 23.80 -0.93 21.10
CA ARG A 115 25.21 -1.32 20.92
C ARG A 115 25.60 -1.30 19.45
N ALA A 116 24.79 -1.89 18.58
CA ALA A 116 25.04 -1.91 17.14
C ALA A 116 25.08 -0.50 16.53
N VAL A 117 24.08 0.34 16.80
CA VAL A 117 24.03 1.74 16.32
C VAL A 117 25.23 2.52 16.82
N ARG A 118 25.63 2.36 18.09
CA ARG A 118 26.79 3.08 18.66
C ARG A 118 28.09 2.68 17.98
N GLU A 119 28.30 1.38 17.74
CA GLU A 119 29.49 0.88 17.05
C GLU A 119 29.54 1.35 15.58
N VAL A 120 28.40 1.33 14.87
CA VAL A 120 28.29 1.86 13.50
C VAL A 120 28.52 3.36 13.47
N ALA A 121 27.92 4.14 14.37
CA ALA A 121 28.08 5.58 14.44
C ALA A 121 29.52 5.99 14.75
N ALA A 122 30.22 5.26 15.61
CA ALA A 122 31.63 5.50 15.91
C ALA A 122 32.54 5.29 14.69
N ARG A 123 32.24 4.31 13.84
CA ARG A 123 33.00 4.01 12.61
C ARG A 123 32.64 4.93 11.45
N ALA A 124 31.34 5.10 11.20
CA ALA A 124 30.83 5.80 10.03
C ALA A 124 30.71 7.31 10.24
N GLN A 125 30.65 7.78 11.50
CA GLN A 125 30.49 9.19 11.86
C GLN A 125 29.36 9.88 11.05
N PRO A 126 28.10 9.40 11.13
CA PRO A 126 27.02 9.97 10.33
C PRO A 126 26.81 11.46 10.60
N ASP A 127 26.51 12.21 9.54
CA ASP A 127 26.21 13.64 9.63
C ASP A 127 24.77 13.87 10.12
N VAL A 128 23.86 12.95 9.76
CA VAL A 128 22.45 12.93 10.16
C VAL A 128 21.96 11.49 10.32
N ALA A 129 20.86 11.29 11.07
CA ALA A 129 20.18 10.01 11.15
C ALA A 129 18.65 10.08 10.99
N LEU A 130 18.05 8.94 10.68
CA LEU A 130 16.60 8.75 10.64
C LEU A 130 16.22 7.52 11.46
N ALA A 131 15.30 7.69 12.40
CA ALA A 131 14.59 6.57 13.02
C ALA A 131 13.22 6.36 12.37
N ASN A 132 12.82 5.10 12.25
CA ASN A 132 11.49 4.72 11.80
C ASN A 132 10.59 4.31 12.97
N HIS A 133 9.29 4.50 12.77
CA HIS A 133 8.23 4.25 13.75
C HIS A 133 8.30 5.17 14.98
N LEU A 134 7.27 5.13 15.83
CA LEU A 134 7.21 5.93 17.05
C LEU A 134 8.08 5.35 18.18
N VAL A 135 8.15 4.03 18.22
CA VAL A 135 8.90 3.21 19.17
C VAL A 135 9.32 1.94 18.44
N MET A 136 10.40 1.22 18.72
CA MET A 136 11.48 1.59 19.63
C MET A 136 12.67 2.22 18.87
N GLY A 137 12.58 2.42 17.55
CA GLY A 137 13.66 3.00 16.75
C GLY A 137 14.15 4.37 17.24
N PRO A 138 13.25 5.34 17.52
CA PRO A 138 13.65 6.63 18.08
C PRO A 138 14.36 6.50 19.44
N LEU A 139 13.91 5.58 20.29
CA LEU A 139 14.56 5.30 21.57
C LEU A 139 16.00 4.77 21.38
N VAL A 140 16.17 3.83 20.43
CA VAL A 140 17.48 3.28 20.09
C VAL A 140 18.42 4.40 19.65
N LEU A 141 17.97 5.29 18.75
CA LEU A 141 18.79 6.42 18.31
C LEU A 141 19.10 7.39 19.44
N ALA A 142 18.11 7.77 20.25
CA ALA A 142 18.30 8.69 21.38
C ALA A 142 19.34 8.20 22.40
N ARG A 143 19.44 6.88 22.61
CA ARG A 143 20.40 6.27 23.56
C ARG A 143 21.76 5.93 22.93
N ALA A 144 21.81 5.75 21.61
CA ALA A 144 23.02 5.33 20.90
C ALA A 144 23.80 6.50 20.30
N LEU A 145 23.08 7.50 19.78
CA LEU A 145 23.65 8.68 19.17
C LEU A 145 23.98 9.71 20.26
N GLY A 146 25.16 10.31 20.17
CA GLY A 146 25.50 11.52 20.93
C GLY A 146 24.86 12.74 20.26
N ASP A 147 25.67 13.69 19.83
CA ASP A 147 25.20 14.94 19.21
C ASP A 147 24.74 14.80 17.75
N VAL A 148 24.70 13.57 17.19
CA VAL A 148 24.27 13.35 15.81
C VAL A 148 22.79 13.66 15.68
N PRO A 149 22.40 14.64 14.85
CA PRO A 149 21.01 15.04 14.74
C PRO A 149 20.19 14.02 13.97
N TYR A 150 18.94 13.80 14.39
CA TYR A 150 18.07 12.85 13.75
C TYR A 150 16.63 13.33 13.60
N ALA A 151 15.95 12.76 12.61
CA ALA A 151 14.51 12.85 12.43
C ALA A 151 13.83 11.52 12.74
N VAL A 152 12.51 11.56 12.91
CA VAL A 152 11.68 10.38 13.14
C VAL A 152 10.57 10.32 12.10
N LYS A 153 10.45 9.18 11.40
CA LYS A 153 9.37 8.89 10.46
C LYS A 153 8.30 8.01 11.11
N ILE A 154 7.10 8.55 11.26
CA ILE A 154 5.92 7.84 11.80
C ILE A 154 5.16 7.14 10.68
N HIS A 155 5.03 5.82 10.79
CA HIS A 155 4.29 4.95 9.85
C HIS A 155 2.85 4.60 10.32
N GLY A 156 2.46 4.99 11.53
CA GLY A 156 1.14 4.74 12.11
C GLY A 156 1.01 3.44 12.91
N SER A 157 1.60 2.33 12.44
CA SER A 157 1.45 1.01 13.10
C SER A 157 1.88 0.99 14.57
N ALA A 158 3.04 1.55 14.89
CA ALA A 158 3.54 1.64 16.26
C ALA A 158 2.66 2.53 17.16
N LEU A 159 2.06 3.57 16.57
CA LEU A 159 1.16 4.48 17.29
C LEU A 159 -0.14 3.76 17.64
N GLU A 160 -0.81 3.18 16.64
CA GLU A 160 -2.17 2.63 16.79
C GLU A 160 -2.20 1.24 17.47
N TYR A 161 -1.19 0.40 17.26
CA TYR A 161 -1.20 -0.99 17.76
C TYR A 161 -0.32 -1.23 18.99
N THR A 162 0.45 -0.24 19.44
CA THR A 162 1.39 -0.40 20.57
C THR A 162 1.31 0.75 21.56
N VAL A 163 1.59 1.98 21.14
CA VAL A 163 1.64 3.12 22.07
C VAL A 163 0.25 3.53 22.56
N ALA A 164 -0.71 3.72 21.68
CA ALA A 164 -2.07 4.11 22.07
C ALA A 164 -2.81 3.04 22.89
N PRO A 165 -2.70 1.72 22.58
CA PRO A 165 -3.33 0.68 23.38
C PRO A 165 -2.65 0.41 24.74
N GLN A 166 -1.34 0.69 24.88
CA GLN A 166 -0.56 0.45 26.11
C GLN A 166 0.28 1.68 26.49
N PRO A 167 -0.36 2.83 26.78
CA PRO A 167 0.34 4.09 26.99
C PRO A 167 1.26 4.06 28.21
N GLU A 168 0.84 3.42 29.31
CA GLU A 168 1.65 3.33 30.53
C GLU A 168 3.02 2.68 30.28
N ARG A 169 3.08 1.72 29.35
CA ARG A 169 4.27 0.94 29.06
C ARG A 169 5.17 1.59 28.00
N PHE A 170 4.59 2.08 26.90
CA PHE A 170 5.37 2.52 25.73
C PHE A 170 5.44 4.03 25.53
N LEU A 171 4.54 4.82 26.14
CA LEU A 171 4.60 6.27 26.03
C LEU A 171 5.91 6.86 26.59
N PRO A 172 6.47 6.39 27.72
CA PRO A 172 7.77 6.89 28.19
C PRO A 172 8.89 6.72 27.15
N ALA A 173 8.94 5.56 26.48
CA ALA A 173 9.91 5.30 25.42
C ALA A 173 9.69 6.18 24.18
N ALA A 174 8.42 6.41 23.79
CA ALA A 174 8.08 7.31 22.70
C ALA A 174 8.55 8.74 22.99
N ARG A 175 8.27 9.26 24.19
CA ARG A 175 8.69 10.61 24.61
C ARG A 175 10.20 10.75 24.65
N GLU A 176 10.90 9.78 25.24
CA GLU A 176 12.37 9.77 25.28
C GLU A 176 12.96 9.78 23.86
N GLY A 177 12.43 8.95 22.97
CA GLY A 177 12.87 8.87 21.58
C GLY A 177 12.59 10.14 20.75
N LEU A 178 11.51 10.88 21.03
CA LEU A 178 11.17 12.12 20.34
C LEU A 178 11.82 13.37 20.94
N ALA A 179 12.25 13.33 22.20
CA ALA A 179 12.84 14.49 22.87
C ALA A 179 14.08 15.03 22.13
N GLY A 180 14.93 14.16 21.61
CA GLY A 180 16.13 14.52 20.83
C GLY A 180 15.90 14.74 19.33
N ALA A 181 14.70 14.45 18.81
CA ALA A 181 14.43 14.52 17.38
C ALA A 181 14.27 15.99 16.92
N ARG A 182 15.00 16.36 15.86
CA ARG A 182 14.92 17.70 15.24
C ARG A 182 13.68 17.89 14.36
N GLY A 183 13.11 16.80 13.87
CA GLY A 183 11.91 16.80 13.04
C GLY A 183 11.15 15.48 13.12
N VAL A 184 9.83 15.57 13.05
CA VAL A 184 8.93 14.40 13.02
C VAL A 184 8.16 14.40 11.71
N LEU A 185 8.30 13.35 10.93
CA LEU A 185 7.68 13.18 9.62
C LEU A 185 6.47 12.24 9.72
N VAL A 186 5.31 12.69 9.25
CA VAL A 186 4.06 11.89 9.17
C VAL A 186 3.63 11.70 7.72
N GLY A 187 2.89 10.62 7.44
CA GLY A 187 2.33 10.38 6.09
C GLY A 187 1.14 11.26 5.74
N SER A 188 0.37 11.67 6.75
CA SER A 188 -0.79 12.54 6.62
C SER A 188 -1.04 13.32 7.91
N ARG A 189 -1.89 14.33 7.83
CA ARG A 189 -2.42 15.06 8.98
C ARG A 189 -3.23 14.19 9.90
N HIS A 190 -3.99 13.22 9.39
CA HIS A 190 -4.71 12.29 10.26
C HIS A 190 -3.73 11.59 11.22
N THR A 191 -2.61 11.08 10.72
CA THR A 191 -1.54 10.52 11.56
C THR A 191 -0.92 11.55 12.50
N ALA A 192 -0.78 12.81 12.06
CA ALA A 192 -0.29 13.89 12.93
C ALA A 192 -1.22 14.17 14.11
N GLU A 193 -2.52 14.30 13.86
CA GLU A 193 -3.52 14.57 14.89
C GLU A 193 -3.59 13.43 15.91
N ARG A 194 -3.58 12.18 15.42
CA ARG A 194 -3.50 10.98 16.29
C ARG A 194 -2.24 10.96 17.13
N LEU A 195 -1.10 11.35 16.55
CA LEU A 195 0.17 11.45 17.27
C LEU A 195 0.11 12.53 18.36
N TRP A 196 -0.39 13.73 18.03
CA TRP A 196 -0.49 14.84 18.99
C TRP A 196 -1.46 14.54 20.13
N GLU A 197 -2.60 13.91 19.82
CA GLU A 197 -3.58 13.44 20.80
C GLU A 197 -2.95 12.41 21.75
N THR A 198 -2.22 11.44 21.22
CA THR A 198 -1.64 10.35 22.02
C THR A 198 -0.51 10.82 22.93
N LEU A 199 0.34 11.74 22.45
CA LEU A 199 1.51 12.20 23.23
C LEU A 199 1.20 13.38 24.15
N ALA A 200 0.24 14.22 23.75
CA ALA A 200 -0.15 15.45 24.44
C ALA A 200 1.04 16.39 24.75
N GLU A 201 2.01 16.48 23.84
CA GLU A 201 3.19 17.36 23.95
C GLU A 201 2.94 18.70 23.22
N PRO A 202 2.98 19.86 23.93
CA PRO A 202 2.63 21.16 23.34
C PRO A 202 3.50 21.61 22.16
N ASP A 203 4.77 21.21 22.12
CA ASP A 203 5.75 21.62 21.11
C ASP A 203 5.81 20.66 19.90
N LEU A 204 5.24 19.46 20.03
CA LEU A 204 5.28 18.43 18.99
C LEU A 204 4.64 18.89 17.66
N PRO A 205 3.50 19.61 17.63
CA PRO A 205 2.95 20.14 16.38
C PRO A 205 3.93 21.04 15.62
N ALA A 206 4.71 21.86 16.32
CA ALA A 206 5.69 22.76 15.70
C ALA A 206 6.84 22.01 15.03
N ARG A 207 7.18 20.82 15.54
CA ARG A 207 8.23 19.92 15.01
C ARG A 207 7.71 18.90 13.99
N THR A 208 6.39 18.82 13.80
CA THR A 208 5.76 17.83 12.90
C THR A 208 5.62 18.37 11.48
N ARG A 209 6.03 17.59 10.48
CA ARG A 209 5.94 17.91 9.05
C ARG A 209 5.39 16.73 8.24
N LEU A 210 4.80 17.02 7.10
CA LEU A 210 4.44 15.99 6.14
C LEU A 210 5.71 15.46 5.48
N GLY A 211 5.83 14.13 5.46
CA GLY A 211 6.86 13.41 4.73
C GLY A 211 6.26 12.14 4.16
N PRO A 212 5.30 12.21 3.22
CA PRO A 212 4.66 11.04 2.65
C PRO A 212 5.68 10.13 1.93
N PRO A 213 5.33 8.85 1.68
CA PRO A 213 6.16 7.99 0.84
C PRO A 213 6.26 8.54 -0.59
N GLY A 214 7.33 8.14 -1.30
CA GLY A 214 7.58 8.55 -2.67
C GLY A 214 6.98 7.61 -3.71
N VAL A 215 7.07 8.06 -4.96
CA VAL A 215 6.73 7.37 -6.21
C VAL A 215 8.02 7.20 -7.00
N ASP A 216 8.21 6.04 -7.63
CA ASP A 216 9.26 5.86 -8.62
C ASP A 216 8.87 6.58 -9.92
N VAL A 217 9.23 7.85 -10.02
CA VAL A 217 8.90 8.70 -11.16
C VAL A 217 9.74 8.42 -12.42
N GLY A 218 10.71 7.51 -12.32
CA GLY A 218 11.42 6.95 -13.47
C GLY A 218 10.67 5.78 -14.08
N ARG A 219 9.93 5.02 -13.27
CA ARG A 219 9.10 3.90 -13.70
C ARG A 219 7.67 4.32 -14.05
N PHE A 220 7.03 5.12 -13.20
CA PHE A 220 5.69 5.69 -13.43
C PHE A 220 5.83 6.98 -14.24
N VAL A 221 5.72 6.83 -15.56
CA VAL A 221 5.91 7.91 -16.53
C VAL A 221 4.73 7.99 -17.48
N PRO A 222 4.34 9.20 -17.92
CA PRO A 222 3.33 9.32 -18.96
C PRO A 222 3.85 8.71 -20.26
N ARG A 223 2.96 8.03 -20.99
CA ARG A 223 3.21 7.48 -22.32
C ARG A 223 2.21 8.08 -23.30
N ASP A 224 2.60 8.27 -24.55
CA ASP A 224 1.62 8.59 -25.59
C ASP A 224 0.66 7.39 -25.78
N PRO A 225 -0.53 7.59 -26.36
CA PRO A 225 -1.54 6.53 -26.45
C PRO A 225 -1.06 5.24 -27.13
N ARG A 226 -0.16 5.31 -28.13
CA ARG A 226 0.35 4.11 -28.80
C ARG A 226 1.32 3.36 -27.90
N ALA A 227 2.26 4.06 -27.27
CA ALA A 227 3.21 3.47 -26.33
C ALA A 227 2.53 2.92 -25.07
N ALA A 228 1.47 3.58 -24.60
CA ALA A 228 0.65 3.10 -23.49
C ALA A 228 -0.06 1.78 -23.83
N HIS A 229 -0.71 1.72 -25.01
CA HIS A 229 -1.36 0.50 -25.48
C HIS A 229 -0.36 -0.64 -25.71
N ALA A 230 0.79 -0.37 -26.33
CA ALA A 230 1.85 -1.37 -26.50
C ALA A 230 2.34 -1.92 -25.16
N GLY A 231 2.54 -1.05 -24.15
CA GLY A 231 2.92 -1.48 -22.80
C GLY A 231 1.89 -2.40 -22.14
N LEU A 232 0.60 -2.15 -22.35
CA LEU A 232 -0.47 -3.02 -21.88
C LEU A 232 -0.45 -4.40 -22.57
N VAL A 233 -0.24 -4.43 -23.89
CA VAL A 233 -0.07 -5.68 -24.67
C VAL A 233 1.12 -6.47 -24.15
N GLU A 234 2.29 -5.84 -24.02
CA GLU A 234 3.52 -6.47 -23.54
C GLU A 234 3.38 -7.01 -22.11
N LEU A 235 2.63 -6.32 -21.25
CA LEU A 235 2.31 -6.79 -19.90
C LEU A 235 1.45 -8.07 -19.96
N ALA A 236 0.38 -8.07 -20.75
CA ALA A 236 -0.49 -9.24 -20.90
C ALA A 236 0.29 -10.46 -21.41
N GLU A 237 1.13 -10.29 -22.44
CA GLU A 237 1.97 -11.36 -22.98
C GLU A 237 3.02 -11.84 -21.97
N ARG A 238 3.59 -10.94 -21.18
CA ARG A 238 4.59 -11.29 -20.14
C ARG A 238 3.98 -12.15 -19.04
N LEU A 239 2.79 -11.79 -18.57
CA LEU A 239 2.03 -12.58 -17.60
C LEU A 239 1.65 -13.94 -18.19
N GLU A 240 1.21 -13.97 -19.45
CA GLU A 240 0.87 -15.23 -20.11
C GLU A 240 2.07 -16.18 -20.20
N ARG A 241 3.25 -15.66 -20.55
CA ARG A 241 4.50 -16.45 -20.54
C ARG A 241 4.82 -16.99 -19.14
N ARG A 242 4.72 -16.14 -18.11
CA ARG A 242 4.98 -16.53 -16.71
C ARG A 242 4.04 -17.64 -16.24
N ALA A 243 2.76 -17.54 -16.60
CA ALA A 243 1.76 -18.57 -16.32
C ALA A 243 2.08 -19.91 -16.99
N ARG A 244 2.49 -19.89 -18.27
CA ARG A 244 2.89 -21.12 -19.01
C ARG A 244 4.14 -21.75 -18.43
N GLU A 245 5.13 -20.96 -18.03
CA GLU A 245 6.36 -21.44 -17.40
C GLU A 245 6.08 -22.12 -16.05
N ALA A 246 5.23 -21.51 -15.21
CA ALA A 246 4.79 -22.09 -13.94
C ALA A 246 4.02 -23.41 -14.15
N GLY A 247 3.12 -23.47 -15.14
CA GLY A 247 2.38 -24.68 -15.49
C GLY A 247 3.25 -25.79 -16.10
N GLY A 248 4.26 -25.42 -16.89
CA GLY A 248 5.22 -26.36 -17.49
C GLY A 248 6.18 -26.97 -16.47
N ALA A 249 6.60 -26.19 -15.46
CA ALA A 249 7.42 -26.69 -14.34
C ALA A 249 6.65 -27.71 -13.47
N ALA A 250 5.34 -27.51 -13.26
CA ALA A 250 4.48 -28.47 -12.59
C ALA A 250 4.27 -29.76 -13.41
N GLY A 251 4.29 -29.68 -14.74
CA GLY A 251 4.18 -30.84 -15.66
C GLY A 251 5.47 -31.65 -15.82
N ALA A 252 6.65 -31.02 -15.72
CA ALA A 252 7.94 -31.71 -15.85
C ALA A 252 8.36 -32.48 -14.58
N GLY A 253 7.75 -32.20 -13.42
CA GLY A 253 7.96 -32.96 -12.18
C GLY A 253 7.22 -34.31 -12.11
N GLY A 254 6.40 -34.64 -13.12
CA GLY A 254 5.58 -35.87 -13.15
C GLY A 254 6.26 -37.10 -13.76
N ALA A 255 7.50 -36.98 -14.27
CA ALA A 255 8.19 -38.08 -14.94
C ALA A 255 9.64 -38.23 -14.46
N GLY A 256 9.83 -38.77 -13.25
CA GLY A 256 11.14 -39.23 -12.81
C GLY A 256 11.24 -39.50 -11.32
N GLY A 257 11.18 -40.79 -10.93
CA GLY A 257 11.66 -41.23 -9.61
C GLY A 257 10.72 -42.15 -8.83
N ALA A 258 10.42 -43.32 -9.36
CA ALA A 258 10.00 -44.45 -8.52
C ALA A 258 11.24 -45.06 -7.87
N GLY A 259 11.32 -45.02 -6.52
CA GLY A 259 12.24 -45.85 -5.76
C GLY A 259 12.66 -45.30 -4.40
N GLY A 260 12.17 -45.94 -3.33
CA GLY A 260 12.92 -46.06 -2.07
C GLY A 260 12.41 -45.24 -0.88
N ALA A 261 11.73 -45.94 0.02
CA ALA A 261 11.16 -45.47 1.28
C ALA A 261 12.19 -44.97 2.32
N SER A 262 11.77 -44.09 3.25
CA SER A 262 11.65 -44.40 4.70
C SER A 262 11.46 -43.16 5.59
N GLY A 263 10.61 -43.31 6.63
CA GLY A 263 10.57 -42.48 7.86
C GLY A 263 9.61 -41.28 7.81
N ALA A 264 8.34 -41.38 8.25
CA ALA A 264 7.90 -41.27 9.65
C ALA A 264 8.39 -39.96 10.33
N GLY A 265 7.57 -39.04 10.82
CA GLY A 265 6.13 -39.09 11.07
C GLY A 265 5.52 -37.71 11.29
N ALA A 266 4.19 -37.71 11.23
CA ALA A 266 3.31 -36.58 11.38
C ALA A 266 3.00 -36.23 12.85
N GLY A 267 2.52 -35.00 13.05
CA GLY A 267 1.65 -34.60 14.16
C GLY A 267 2.37 -33.83 15.28
N GLY A 268 1.89 -32.68 15.74
CA GLY A 268 0.62 -32.05 15.44
C GLY A 268 0.41 -30.73 16.16
N ALA A 269 -0.65 -30.06 15.72
CA ALA A 269 -1.30 -28.98 16.43
C ALA A 269 -2.32 -29.55 17.43
N ALA A 270 -2.34 -29.00 18.64
CA ALA A 270 -3.50 -28.86 19.54
C ALA A 270 -3.07 -27.96 20.72
N GLY A 271 -3.87 -27.05 21.25
CA GLY A 271 -5.26 -26.72 20.97
C GLY A 271 -5.81 -25.70 21.99
N ALA A 272 -7.11 -25.45 21.93
CA ALA A 272 -7.91 -25.01 23.06
C ALA A 272 -9.29 -25.69 22.97
N GLY A 273 -9.79 -26.12 24.13
CA GLY A 273 -10.76 -27.20 24.30
C GLY A 273 -12.23 -26.87 24.03
N GLY A 274 -13.06 -27.92 24.09
CA GLY A 274 -14.53 -27.83 24.12
C GLY A 274 -15.18 -29.19 23.83
N ALA A 275 -15.84 -29.78 24.82
CA ALA A 275 -16.22 -31.18 24.90
C ALA A 275 -17.48 -31.60 24.12
N GLY A 276 -17.58 -32.91 23.81
CA GLY A 276 -18.85 -33.64 23.86
C GLY A 276 -19.32 -34.39 22.60
N GLY A 277 -18.98 -35.68 22.51
CA GLY A 277 -19.96 -36.76 22.27
C GLY A 277 -20.45 -37.13 20.86
N ALA A 278 -20.10 -38.37 20.47
CA ALA A 278 -20.88 -39.35 19.67
C ALA A 278 -20.80 -39.35 18.11
N SER A 279 -19.85 -40.17 17.64
CA SER A 279 -19.92 -41.22 16.59
C SER A 279 -20.90 -41.13 15.40
N GLY A 280 -20.38 -41.35 14.19
CA GLY A 280 -21.14 -42.03 13.13
C GLY A 280 -20.64 -41.88 11.70
N ALA A 281 -19.86 -42.87 11.25
CA ALA A 281 -19.74 -43.41 9.89
C ALA A 281 -19.16 -42.57 8.73
N ALA A 282 -18.23 -43.23 8.03
CA ALA A 282 -17.43 -42.77 6.90
C ALA A 282 -18.19 -42.76 5.56
N GLY A 283 -17.85 -41.80 4.71
CA GLY A 283 -18.09 -41.79 3.27
C GLY A 283 -16.84 -41.21 2.59
N ALA A 284 -16.31 -41.92 1.60
CA ALA A 284 -15.12 -41.52 0.86
C ALA A 284 -15.44 -40.33 -0.06
N ASP A 285 -14.85 -39.17 0.21
CA ASP A 285 -14.92 -38.01 -0.68
C ASP A 285 -13.67 -37.95 -1.56
N ALA A 286 -13.93 -37.86 -2.87
CA ALA A 286 -12.94 -37.48 -3.87
C ALA A 286 -12.29 -36.17 -3.44
N ALA A 287 -10.95 -36.13 -3.45
CA ALA A 287 -10.19 -34.96 -3.06
C ALA A 287 -10.56 -33.77 -3.96
N VAL A 288 -11.40 -32.88 -3.42
CA VAL A 288 -11.63 -31.54 -3.96
C VAL A 288 -10.29 -30.81 -3.88
N PRO A 289 -9.77 -30.23 -4.98
CA PRO A 289 -8.54 -29.45 -4.92
C PRO A 289 -8.75 -28.30 -3.93
N ALA A 290 -7.79 -28.12 -3.01
CA ALA A 290 -7.83 -27.01 -2.07
C ALA A 290 -7.97 -25.68 -2.83
N PRO A 291 -8.83 -24.75 -2.39
CA PRO A 291 -8.97 -23.46 -3.04
C PRO A 291 -7.62 -22.75 -3.08
N ALA A 292 -7.23 -22.26 -4.26
CA ALA A 292 -6.05 -21.43 -4.42
C ALA A 292 -6.15 -20.25 -3.44
N SER A 293 -5.08 -20.01 -2.67
CA SER A 293 -5.02 -18.92 -1.71
C SER A 293 -5.43 -17.61 -2.40
N ALA A 294 -6.36 -16.85 -1.79
CA ALA A 294 -6.76 -15.52 -2.28
C ALA A 294 -5.60 -14.51 -2.37
N PHE A 295 -4.42 -14.90 -1.88
CA PHE A 295 -3.16 -14.14 -1.90
C PHE A 295 -2.20 -14.53 -3.03
N ALA A 296 -2.46 -15.64 -3.74
CA ALA A 296 -1.60 -16.12 -4.81
C ALA A 296 -1.75 -15.26 -6.08
N LEU A 297 -0.63 -15.01 -6.76
CA LEU A 297 -0.64 -14.45 -8.10
C LEU A 297 -1.25 -15.48 -9.06
N ASP A 298 -2.28 -15.08 -9.80
CA ASP A 298 -2.83 -15.86 -10.91
C ASP A 298 -2.52 -15.12 -12.21
N ASP A 299 -1.29 -15.33 -12.69
CA ASP A 299 -0.80 -14.70 -13.92
C ASP A 299 -1.67 -15.05 -15.14
N ALA A 300 -2.30 -16.23 -15.15
CA ALA A 300 -3.16 -16.65 -16.26
C ALA A 300 -4.45 -15.83 -16.30
N ALA A 301 -5.12 -15.68 -15.14
CA ALA A 301 -6.30 -14.83 -15.03
C ALA A 301 -5.97 -13.35 -15.33
N ALA A 302 -4.84 -12.86 -14.82
CA ALA A 302 -4.37 -11.51 -15.08
C ALA A 302 -4.09 -11.28 -16.57
N ALA A 303 -3.38 -12.21 -17.23
CA ALA A 303 -3.10 -12.15 -18.66
C ALA A 303 -4.38 -12.15 -19.50
N ALA A 304 -5.37 -12.99 -19.16
CA ALA A 304 -6.65 -13.03 -19.87
C ALA A 304 -7.45 -11.73 -19.73
N ALA A 305 -7.51 -11.17 -18.51
CA ALA A 305 -8.17 -9.91 -18.24
C ALA A 305 -7.51 -8.75 -19.00
N LEU A 306 -6.18 -8.63 -18.92
CA LEU A 306 -5.44 -7.57 -19.62
C LEU A 306 -5.43 -7.78 -21.14
N GLY A 307 -5.42 -9.01 -21.62
CA GLY A 307 -5.56 -9.34 -23.04
C GLY A 307 -6.92 -8.89 -23.61
N THR A 308 -7.99 -8.99 -22.82
CA THR A 308 -9.32 -8.46 -23.20
C THR A 308 -9.29 -6.93 -23.36
N LEU A 309 -8.57 -6.22 -22.48
CA LEU A 309 -8.39 -4.78 -22.60
C LEU A 309 -7.49 -4.40 -23.77
N ALA A 310 -6.41 -5.15 -23.99
CA ALA A 310 -5.47 -4.95 -25.08
C ALA A 310 -6.10 -5.21 -26.45
N ALA A 311 -7.07 -6.12 -26.55
CA ALA A 311 -7.82 -6.38 -27.78
C ALA A 311 -8.93 -5.35 -28.05
N ALA A 312 -9.30 -4.53 -27.06
CA ALA A 312 -10.31 -3.50 -27.25
C ALA A 312 -9.79 -2.36 -28.16
N PRO A 313 -10.69 -1.60 -28.82
CA PRO A 313 -10.29 -0.41 -29.57
C PRO A 313 -9.45 0.53 -28.71
N ALA A 314 -8.30 0.98 -29.25
CA ALA A 314 -7.34 1.79 -28.49
C ALA A 314 -7.88 3.17 -28.04
N ASP A 315 -9.02 3.60 -28.59
CA ASP A 315 -9.70 4.84 -28.22
C ASP A 315 -10.84 4.65 -27.20
N ASP A 316 -11.15 3.41 -26.79
CA ASP A 316 -12.05 3.14 -25.67
C ASP A 316 -11.40 3.63 -24.35
N PRO A 317 -12.05 4.56 -23.60
CA PRO A 317 -11.45 5.08 -22.38
C PRO A 317 -11.32 4.02 -21.29
N LEU A 318 -10.11 3.79 -20.78
CA LEU A 318 -9.87 2.87 -19.67
C LEU A 318 -9.79 3.63 -18.33
N VAL A 319 -10.50 3.14 -17.31
CA VAL A 319 -10.43 3.62 -15.93
C VAL A 319 -9.92 2.50 -15.05
N ALA A 320 -9.07 2.81 -14.07
CA ALA A 320 -8.54 1.83 -13.15
C ALA A 320 -9.06 1.99 -11.72
N PHE A 321 -9.21 0.87 -11.03
CA PHE A 321 -9.16 0.78 -9.57
C PHE A 321 -7.91 -0.03 -9.21
N VAL A 322 -7.16 0.41 -8.21
CA VAL A 322 -5.98 -0.32 -7.69
C VAL A 322 -6.03 -0.36 -6.17
N GLY A 323 -6.09 -1.56 -5.60
CA GLY A 323 -6.04 -1.72 -4.15
C GLY A 323 -6.45 -3.11 -3.66
N LYS A 324 -6.34 -3.34 -2.35
CA LYS A 324 -6.90 -4.56 -1.75
C LYS A 324 -8.42 -4.60 -1.97
N LEU A 325 -8.95 -5.77 -2.29
CA LEU A 325 -10.39 -6.00 -2.35
C LEU A 325 -10.89 -6.31 -0.94
N ILE A 326 -11.10 -5.23 -0.20
CA ILE A 326 -11.76 -5.19 1.11
C ILE A 326 -12.83 -4.09 1.06
N VAL A 327 -13.92 -4.26 1.79
CA VAL A 327 -15.10 -3.38 1.87
C VAL A 327 -14.70 -1.93 2.11
N SER A 328 -13.73 -1.69 3.00
CA SER A 328 -13.27 -0.34 3.32
C SER A 328 -12.62 0.38 2.14
N LYS A 329 -12.19 -0.32 1.09
CA LYS A 329 -11.62 0.30 -0.12
C LYS A 329 -12.68 0.81 -1.09
N GLY A 330 -13.96 0.55 -0.83
CA GLY A 330 -15.10 1.18 -1.52
C GLY A 330 -15.26 0.80 -2.99
N VAL A 331 -14.69 -0.33 -3.42
CA VAL A 331 -14.81 -0.82 -4.81
C VAL A 331 -16.27 -1.08 -5.21
N ASP A 332 -17.12 -1.42 -4.26
CA ASP A 332 -18.57 -1.55 -4.43
C ASP A 332 -19.22 -0.24 -4.90
N LEU A 333 -18.76 0.91 -4.40
CA LEU A 333 -19.25 2.22 -4.83
C LEU A 333 -18.89 2.50 -6.29
N LEU A 334 -17.69 2.11 -6.72
CA LEU A 334 -17.26 2.26 -8.11
C LEU A 334 -18.02 1.31 -9.04
N VAL A 335 -18.23 0.05 -8.64
CA VAL A 335 -19.04 -0.91 -9.42
C VAL A 335 -20.47 -0.40 -9.55
N ALA A 336 -21.07 0.11 -8.48
CA ALA A 336 -22.42 0.69 -8.51
C ALA A 336 -22.48 2.00 -9.33
N ALA A 337 -21.40 2.78 -9.38
CA ALA A 337 -21.31 4.00 -10.19
C ALA A 337 -21.14 3.71 -11.68
N TRP A 338 -20.62 2.53 -12.04
CA TRP A 338 -20.21 2.24 -13.41
C TRP A 338 -21.35 2.29 -14.44
N PRO A 339 -22.58 1.79 -14.17
CA PRO A 339 -23.69 1.97 -15.12
C PRO A 339 -24.02 3.45 -15.39
N LEU A 340 -23.89 4.33 -14.39
CA LEU A 340 -24.07 5.77 -14.57
C LEU A 340 -22.96 6.37 -15.46
N VAL A 341 -21.73 5.86 -15.36
CA VAL A 341 -20.64 6.23 -16.28
C VAL A 341 -20.98 5.78 -17.70
N LEU A 342 -21.42 4.53 -17.88
CA LEU A 342 -21.77 3.96 -19.20
C LEU A 342 -22.92 4.71 -19.88
N MET A 343 -23.87 5.26 -19.12
CA MET A 343 -24.94 6.11 -19.67
C MET A 343 -24.41 7.35 -20.39
N ARG A 344 -23.26 7.89 -19.98
CA ARG A 344 -22.60 9.05 -20.62
C ARG A 344 -21.45 8.63 -21.56
N GLN A 345 -20.77 7.55 -21.21
CA GLN A 345 -19.58 7.04 -21.89
C GLN A 345 -19.74 5.53 -22.18
N PRO A 346 -20.55 5.13 -23.17
CA PRO A 346 -20.91 3.73 -23.40
C PRO A 346 -19.72 2.82 -23.77
N ARG A 347 -18.61 3.42 -24.20
CA ARG A 347 -17.37 2.71 -24.57
C ARG A 347 -16.36 2.61 -23.44
N ALA A 348 -16.58 3.28 -22.30
CA ALA A 348 -15.64 3.25 -21.20
C ALA A 348 -15.49 1.83 -20.64
N ARG A 349 -14.27 1.49 -20.26
CA ARG A 349 -13.91 0.22 -19.61
C ARG A 349 -13.32 0.47 -18.23
N LEU A 350 -13.58 -0.45 -17.30
CA LEU A 350 -13.01 -0.45 -15.96
C LEU A 350 -12.12 -1.68 -15.78
N VAL A 351 -10.91 -1.46 -15.29
CA VAL A 351 -10.04 -2.52 -14.78
C VAL A 351 -9.98 -2.41 -13.25
N VAL A 352 -10.37 -3.49 -12.57
CA VAL A 352 -10.26 -3.64 -11.11
C VAL A 352 -9.04 -4.49 -10.82
N VAL A 353 -7.96 -3.84 -10.38
CA VAL A 353 -6.70 -4.47 -10.00
C VAL A 353 -6.65 -4.64 -8.50
N GLY A 354 -6.52 -5.88 -8.04
CA GLY A 354 -6.49 -6.19 -6.62
C GLY A 354 -6.82 -7.62 -6.27
N PHE A 355 -6.61 -7.93 -4.99
CA PHE A 355 -7.00 -9.19 -4.36
C PHE A 355 -7.43 -8.90 -2.93
N GLY A 356 -8.19 -9.80 -2.33
CA GLY A 356 -8.65 -9.67 -0.95
C GLY A 356 -9.95 -10.43 -0.70
N ALA A 357 -10.31 -10.51 0.58
CA ALA A 357 -11.44 -11.30 1.06
C ALA A 357 -12.80 -10.84 0.50
N TYR A 358 -12.91 -9.60 0.01
CA TYR A 358 -14.14 -9.07 -0.57
C TYR A 358 -14.29 -9.32 -2.08
N ARG A 359 -13.36 -10.06 -2.72
CA ARG A 359 -13.44 -10.34 -4.17
C ARG A 359 -14.78 -10.99 -4.56
N ASP A 360 -15.19 -12.02 -3.84
CA ASP A 360 -16.47 -12.70 -4.07
C ASP A 360 -17.65 -11.73 -3.93
N GLY A 361 -17.58 -10.79 -2.98
CA GLY A 361 -18.58 -9.73 -2.82
C GLY A 361 -18.66 -8.81 -4.04
N VAL A 362 -17.52 -8.42 -4.61
CA VAL A 362 -17.45 -7.61 -5.84
C VAL A 362 -18.05 -8.36 -7.03
N GLU A 363 -17.71 -9.63 -7.20
CA GLU A 363 -18.23 -10.47 -8.29
C GLU A 363 -19.74 -10.70 -8.15
N ARG A 364 -20.24 -10.94 -6.92
CA ARG A 364 -21.67 -11.02 -6.61
C ARG A 364 -22.41 -9.71 -6.92
N LEU A 365 -21.84 -8.56 -6.55
CA LEU A 365 -22.44 -7.26 -6.85
C LEU A 365 -22.52 -7.03 -8.36
N LEU A 366 -21.43 -7.29 -9.08
CA LEU A 366 -21.36 -7.14 -10.53
C LEU A 366 -22.39 -8.02 -11.23
N ALA A 367 -22.52 -9.29 -10.82
CA ALA A 367 -23.52 -10.21 -11.37
C ALA A 367 -24.94 -9.73 -11.08
N ALA A 368 -25.23 -9.36 -9.84
CA ALA A 368 -26.56 -8.88 -9.42
C ALA A 368 -26.99 -7.63 -10.22
N LEU A 369 -26.10 -6.64 -10.36
CA LEU A 369 -26.41 -5.44 -11.14
C LEU A 369 -26.58 -5.75 -12.64
N ALA A 370 -25.72 -6.60 -13.21
CA ALA A 370 -25.81 -6.98 -14.62
C ALA A 370 -27.07 -7.77 -14.96
N ASP A 371 -27.57 -8.59 -14.03
CA ASP A 371 -28.83 -9.33 -14.15
C ASP A 371 -30.07 -8.49 -13.79
N GLY A 372 -29.85 -7.27 -13.28
CA GLY A 372 -30.89 -6.37 -12.80
C GLY A 372 -31.55 -6.82 -11.49
N ASP A 373 -30.92 -7.72 -10.74
CA ASP A 373 -31.36 -8.16 -9.42
C ASP A 373 -30.91 -7.19 -8.32
N LEU A 374 -31.63 -6.08 -8.20
CA LEU A 374 -31.39 -5.09 -7.13
C LEU A 374 -31.68 -5.66 -5.73
N GLY A 375 -32.43 -6.76 -5.63
CA GLY A 375 -32.68 -7.47 -4.37
C GLY A 375 -31.42 -8.17 -3.86
N ALA A 376 -30.73 -8.89 -4.74
CA ALA A 376 -29.45 -9.51 -4.45
C ALA A 376 -28.36 -8.46 -4.13
N ALA A 377 -28.33 -7.35 -4.88
CA ALA A 377 -27.44 -6.24 -4.57
C ALA A 377 -27.72 -5.63 -3.17
N GLY A 378 -29.01 -5.45 -2.83
CA GLY A 378 -29.43 -4.97 -1.51
C GLY A 378 -29.10 -5.94 -0.37
N ALA A 379 -29.21 -7.25 -0.60
CA ALA A 379 -28.84 -8.28 0.36
C ALA A 379 -27.33 -8.26 0.66
N LEU A 380 -26.48 -8.14 -0.38
CA LEU A 380 -25.03 -7.97 -0.19
C LEU A 380 -24.72 -6.67 0.57
N ALA A 381 -25.42 -5.57 0.24
CA ALA A 381 -25.24 -4.31 0.94
C ALA A 381 -25.61 -4.42 2.42
N ALA A 382 -26.63 -5.20 2.78
CA ALA A 382 -27.00 -5.50 4.15
C ALA A 382 -26.01 -6.44 4.86
N GLU A 383 -25.44 -7.42 4.15
CA GLU A 383 -24.39 -8.33 4.64
C GLU A 383 -23.14 -7.55 5.06
N GLY A 384 -22.79 -6.48 4.32
CA GLY A 384 -21.75 -5.54 4.73
C GLY A 384 -20.38 -6.20 4.84
N ARG A 385 -19.66 -5.90 5.92
CA ARG A 385 -18.34 -6.51 6.21
C ARG A 385 -18.37 -8.04 6.39
N ALA A 386 -19.52 -8.65 6.61
CA ALA A 386 -19.60 -10.11 6.69
C ALA A 386 -19.26 -10.80 5.36
N ALA A 387 -19.41 -10.09 4.24
CA ALA A 387 -19.02 -10.56 2.92
C ALA A 387 -17.50 -10.79 2.75
N GLU A 388 -16.68 -10.40 3.75
CA GLU A 388 -15.25 -10.70 3.82
C GLU A 388 -14.93 -11.97 4.62
N GLY A 389 -15.94 -12.74 5.02
CA GLY A 389 -15.79 -13.90 5.92
C GLY A 389 -15.59 -13.52 7.40
N GLY A 390 -15.85 -12.27 7.76
CA GLY A 390 -15.83 -11.78 9.13
C GLY A 390 -17.16 -11.97 9.87
N PRO A 391 -17.24 -11.64 11.18
CA PRO A 391 -18.49 -11.63 11.92
C PRO A 391 -19.51 -10.67 11.27
N ALA A 392 -20.80 -10.87 11.56
CA ALA A 392 -21.90 -10.02 11.07
C ALA A 392 -21.52 -8.53 11.16
N GLY A 393 -21.40 -7.90 9.99
CA GLY A 393 -20.72 -6.61 9.84
C GLY A 393 -21.67 -5.42 9.82
N ALA A 394 -21.09 -4.22 9.85
CA ALA A 394 -21.82 -3.00 9.50
C ALA A 394 -22.17 -3.04 8.01
N ALA A 395 -23.42 -2.67 7.67
CA ALA A 395 -23.91 -2.61 6.30
C ALA A 395 -23.11 -1.61 5.44
N LEU A 396 -23.17 -1.81 4.12
CA LEU A 396 -22.61 -0.90 3.12
C LEU A 396 -23.53 0.32 2.97
N VAL A 397 -23.51 1.21 3.96
CA VAL A 397 -24.50 2.31 4.10
C VAL A 397 -24.62 3.21 2.86
N HIS A 398 -23.52 3.46 2.15
CA HIS A 398 -23.53 4.29 0.94
C HIS A 398 -24.12 3.55 -0.26
N LEU A 399 -23.82 2.26 -0.42
CA LEU A 399 -24.44 1.42 -1.45
C LEU A 399 -25.94 1.24 -1.17
N GLN A 400 -26.33 1.01 0.09
CA GLN A 400 -27.74 0.91 0.48
C GLN A 400 -28.51 2.20 0.19
N ALA A 401 -27.92 3.37 0.49
CA ALA A 401 -28.54 4.66 0.18
C ALA A 401 -28.82 4.79 -1.33
N PHE A 402 -27.81 4.51 -2.17
CA PHE A 402 -27.95 4.55 -3.62
C PHE A 402 -29.02 3.57 -4.15
N LEU A 403 -29.03 2.32 -3.68
CA LEU A 403 -30.04 1.34 -4.09
C LEU A 403 -31.45 1.75 -3.65
N GLY A 404 -31.59 2.40 -2.49
CA GLY A 404 -32.85 2.95 -2.01
C GLY A 404 -33.35 4.11 -2.87
N GLU A 405 -32.47 5.03 -3.27
CA GLU A 405 -32.77 6.11 -4.21
C GLU A 405 -33.23 5.54 -5.56
N LEU A 406 -32.52 4.55 -6.09
CA LEU A 406 -32.88 3.90 -7.35
C LEU A 406 -34.23 3.17 -7.26
N ALA A 407 -34.55 2.56 -6.12
CA ALA A 407 -35.85 1.92 -5.92
C ALA A 407 -37.01 2.94 -5.90
N ALA A 408 -36.75 4.17 -5.46
CA ALA A 408 -37.73 5.24 -5.35
C ALA A 408 -38.03 5.96 -6.69
N ASP A 409 -37.14 5.87 -7.68
CA ASP A 409 -37.32 6.46 -9.02
C ASP A 409 -37.34 5.37 -10.11
N PRO A 410 -38.54 4.91 -10.55
CA PRO A 410 -38.66 3.86 -11.56
C PRO A 410 -38.02 4.19 -12.91
N GLU A 411 -38.00 5.47 -13.31
CA GLU A 411 -37.48 5.89 -14.62
C GLU A 411 -35.94 5.92 -14.59
N ALA A 412 -35.37 6.46 -13.51
CA ALA A 412 -33.92 6.37 -13.28
C ALA A 412 -33.46 4.91 -13.16
N ARG A 413 -34.24 4.07 -12.46
CA ARG A 413 -33.98 2.63 -12.34
C ARG A 413 -33.93 1.94 -13.69
N GLU A 414 -34.90 2.18 -14.56
CA GLU A 414 -34.94 1.56 -15.87
C GLU A 414 -33.70 1.93 -16.71
N ARG A 415 -33.34 3.22 -16.74
CA ARG A 415 -32.13 3.68 -17.44
C ARG A 415 -30.85 3.06 -16.87
N TYR A 416 -30.73 3.02 -15.55
CA TYR A 416 -29.58 2.44 -14.87
C TYR A 416 -29.45 0.95 -15.20
N LEU A 417 -30.54 0.18 -15.10
CA LEU A 417 -30.55 -1.25 -15.38
C LEU A 417 -30.29 -1.55 -16.85
N ALA A 418 -30.72 -0.68 -17.77
CA ALA A 418 -30.39 -0.82 -19.19
C ALA A 418 -28.87 -0.73 -19.42
N ALA A 419 -28.20 0.24 -18.80
CA ALA A 419 -26.74 0.38 -18.87
C ALA A 419 -25.98 -0.72 -18.09
N ALA A 420 -26.58 -1.24 -17.01
CA ALA A 420 -25.96 -2.27 -16.17
C ALA A 420 -25.77 -3.61 -16.90
N ARG A 421 -26.55 -3.89 -17.95
CA ARG A 421 -26.42 -5.12 -18.77
C ARG A 421 -25.03 -5.28 -19.39
N ASP A 422 -24.36 -4.17 -19.68
CA ASP A 422 -23.04 -4.16 -20.32
C ASP A 422 -21.89 -4.36 -19.30
N LEU A 423 -22.17 -4.42 -17.99
CA LEU A 423 -21.13 -4.48 -16.95
C LEU A 423 -20.14 -5.63 -17.14
N ARG A 424 -20.62 -6.82 -17.54
CA ARG A 424 -19.77 -8.00 -17.75
C ARG A 424 -18.76 -7.83 -18.88
N GLU A 425 -19.08 -7.01 -19.88
CA GLU A 425 -18.19 -6.73 -21.01
C GLU A 425 -17.28 -5.52 -20.75
N ARG A 426 -17.74 -4.61 -19.89
CA ARG A 426 -17.11 -3.31 -19.63
C ARG A 426 -16.24 -3.28 -18.37
N ILE A 427 -16.36 -4.25 -17.47
CA ILE A 427 -15.53 -4.36 -16.26
C ILE A 427 -14.73 -5.66 -16.32
N VAL A 428 -13.42 -5.58 -16.08
CA VAL A 428 -12.54 -6.74 -15.90
C VAL A 428 -11.88 -6.71 -14.52
N LEU A 429 -11.79 -7.87 -13.87
CA LEU A 429 -11.04 -8.06 -12.64
C LEU A 429 -9.73 -8.76 -13.01
N SER A 430 -8.60 -8.06 -12.92
CA SER A 430 -7.30 -8.64 -13.29
C SER A 430 -6.69 -9.50 -12.20
N GLY A 431 -7.20 -9.43 -10.97
CA GLY A 431 -6.49 -9.95 -9.80
C GLY A 431 -5.31 -9.05 -9.41
N ARG A 432 -4.37 -9.61 -8.66
CA ARG A 432 -3.17 -8.91 -8.19
C ARG A 432 -2.23 -8.63 -9.36
N LEU A 433 -1.81 -7.37 -9.48
CA LEU A 433 -0.63 -6.99 -10.27
C LEU A 433 0.45 -6.50 -9.31
N GLU A 434 1.70 -6.79 -9.64
CA GLU A 434 2.84 -6.26 -8.92
C GLU A 434 3.05 -4.77 -9.22
N HIS A 435 3.78 -4.09 -8.34
CA HIS A 435 3.94 -2.64 -8.41
C HIS A 435 4.61 -2.17 -9.72
N ASP A 436 5.57 -2.93 -10.23
CA ASP A 436 6.23 -2.64 -11.51
C ASP A 436 5.31 -2.87 -12.71
N GLU A 437 4.35 -3.79 -12.62
CA GLU A 437 3.35 -4.09 -13.63
C GLU A 437 2.29 -2.98 -13.74
N LEU A 438 1.94 -2.35 -12.61
CA LEU A 438 1.06 -1.18 -12.60
C LEU A 438 1.59 -0.03 -13.48
N ALA A 439 2.91 0.14 -13.54
CA ALA A 439 3.54 1.17 -14.37
C ALA A 439 3.38 0.93 -15.88
N ASP A 440 3.05 -0.29 -16.31
CA ASP A 440 2.72 -0.60 -17.70
C ASP A 440 1.21 -0.43 -17.99
N LEU A 441 0.36 -0.57 -16.97
CA LEU A 441 -1.10 -0.40 -17.08
C LEU A 441 -1.54 1.08 -16.97
N LEU A 442 -1.10 1.77 -15.92
CA LEU A 442 -1.62 3.10 -15.58
C LEU A 442 -1.49 4.15 -16.69
N PRO A 443 -0.41 4.18 -17.51
CA PRO A 443 -0.32 5.12 -18.63
C PRO A 443 -1.43 4.94 -19.69
N ALA A 444 -2.03 3.75 -19.79
CA ALA A 444 -3.17 3.49 -20.68
C ALA A 444 -4.51 3.99 -20.11
N CYS A 445 -4.55 4.34 -18.82
CA CYS A 445 -5.76 4.78 -18.17
C CYS A 445 -6.02 6.30 -18.37
N ALA A 446 -7.30 6.65 -18.52
CA ALA A 446 -7.78 8.02 -18.46
C ALA A 446 -7.89 8.52 -17.03
N ALA A 447 -8.39 7.68 -16.12
CA ALA A 447 -8.53 7.98 -14.70
C ALA A 447 -8.23 6.75 -13.83
N GLN A 448 -7.91 7.00 -12.56
CA GLN A 448 -7.86 6.00 -11.51
C GLN A 448 -8.81 6.45 -10.38
N VAL A 449 -9.75 5.60 -9.98
CA VAL A 449 -10.68 5.91 -8.88
C VAL A 449 -10.16 5.28 -7.59
N VAL A 450 -10.10 6.07 -6.53
CA VAL A 450 -9.65 5.63 -5.19
C VAL A 450 -10.77 5.90 -4.16
N PRO A 451 -11.79 5.03 -4.10
CA PRO A 451 -13.04 5.29 -3.37
C PRO A 451 -13.03 4.83 -1.92
N SER A 452 -11.85 4.77 -1.29
CA SER A 452 -11.70 4.26 0.07
C SER A 452 -12.60 5.01 1.05
N THR A 453 -13.34 4.28 1.88
CA THR A 453 -14.22 4.80 2.93
C THR A 453 -13.55 4.78 4.30
N PHE A 454 -12.32 4.27 4.38
CA PHE A 454 -11.53 4.20 5.61
C PHE A 454 -10.32 5.15 5.53
N PRO A 455 -9.92 5.80 6.64
CA PRO A 455 -8.78 6.70 6.64
C PRO A 455 -7.51 6.05 6.08
N GLU A 456 -6.97 6.62 5.01
CA GLU A 456 -5.71 6.20 4.39
C GLU A 456 -4.54 6.97 4.98
N ALA A 457 -3.44 6.27 5.27
CA ALA A 457 -2.21 6.91 5.76
C ALA A 457 -1.62 7.86 4.71
N PHE A 458 -1.69 7.50 3.43
CA PHE A 458 -1.33 8.32 2.27
C PHE A 458 -1.94 7.75 0.98
N GLY A 459 -2.25 8.61 0.01
CA GLY A 459 -2.78 8.22 -1.31
C GLY A 459 -1.71 7.82 -2.33
N MET A 460 -0.89 6.81 -2.05
CA MET A 460 0.24 6.42 -2.92
C MET A 460 -0.21 6.06 -4.34
N VAL A 461 -1.25 5.22 -4.47
CA VAL A 461 -1.80 4.83 -5.78
C VAL A 461 -2.28 6.03 -6.60
N ALA A 462 -2.83 7.06 -5.94
CA ALA A 462 -3.25 8.29 -6.58
C ALA A 462 -2.06 9.14 -7.05
N ALA A 463 -0.97 9.17 -6.28
CA ALA A 463 0.28 9.83 -6.66
C ALA A 463 0.96 9.11 -7.85
N GLU A 464 0.95 7.78 -7.88
CA GLU A 464 1.41 6.97 -9.01
C GLU A 464 0.58 7.23 -10.27
N ALA A 465 -0.76 7.26 -10.15
CA ALA A 465 -1.64 7.61 -11.26
C ALA A 465 -1.29 9.01 -11.81
N ALA A 466 -1.14 10.00 -10.93
CA ALA A 466 -0.76 11.35 -11.32
C ALA A 466 0.62 11.40 -12.01
N ALA A 467 1.61 10.60 -11.55
CA ALA A 467 2.92 10.48 -12.17
C ALA A 467 2.88 9.91 -13.60
N CYS A 468 1.91 9.04 -13.90
CA CYS A 468 1.61 8.56 -15.25
C CYS A 468 0.75 9.53 -16.08
N GLY A 469 0.32 10.65 -15.51
CA GLY A 469 -0.63 11.58 -16.13
C GLY A 469 -2.06 11.03 -16.18
N THR A 470 -2.39 10.04 -15.37
CA THR A 470 -3.75 9.50 -15.19
C THR A 470 -4.45 10.31 -14.11
N LEU A 471 -5.69 10.76 -14.35
CA LEU A 471 -6.41 11.59 -13.38
C LEU A 471 -6.82 10.75 -12.15
N PRO A 472 -6.31 11.05 -10.94
CA PRO A 472 -6.82 10.39 -9.74
C PRO A 472 -8.16 11.01 -9.32
N VAL A 473 -9.17 10.18 -9.10
CA VAL A 473 -10.48 10.56 -8.56
C VAL A 473 -10.58 9.97 -7.15
N CYS A 474 -10.29 10.78 -6.14
CA CYS A 474 -10.09 10.33 -4.78
C CYS A 474 -11.28 10.61 -3.86
N ALA A 475 -11.53 9.74 -2.89
CA ALA A 475 -12.34 10.08 -1.74
C ALA A 475 -11.74 11.27 -0.97
N ASP A 476 -12.57 12.26 -0.62
CA ASP A 476 -12.13 13.52 0.00
C ASP A 476 -12.00 13.42 1.53
N HIS A 477 -11.08 12.58 2.01
CA HIS A 477 -10.69 12.53 3.42
C HIS A 477 -9.26 12.02 3.59
N SER A 478 -8.72 12.12 4.81
CA SER A 478 -7.42 11.56 5.22
C SER A 478 -6.27 11.86 4.24
N GLY A 479 -5.33 10.92 4.04
CA GLY A 479 -4.20 11.10 3.13
C GLY A 479 -4.59 11.22 1.65
N LEU A 480 -5.80 10.81 1.27
CA LEU A 480 -6.32 10.98 -0.09
C LEU A 480 -6.66 12.44 -0.41
N ALA A 481 -7.32 13.13 0.52
CA ALA A 481 -7.62 14.57 0.40
C ALA A 481 -6.36 15.43 0.31
N GLU A 482 -5.25 15.00 0.93
CA GLU A 482 -3.96 15.70 0.82
C GLU A 482 -3.39 15.62 -0.60
N VAL A 483 -3.41 14.43 -1.20
CA VAL A 483 -2.96 14.22 -2.59
C VAL A 483 -3.87 15.00 -3.55
N ALA A 484 -5.20 14.87 -3.40
CA ALA A 484 -6.15 15.53 -4.28
C ALA A 484 -6.04 17.07 -4.21
N ARG A 485 -5.88 17.66 -3.02
CA ARG A 485 -5.68 19.11 -2.87
C ARG A 485 -4.37 19.58 -3.48
N ALA A 486 -3.27 18.87 -3.23
CA ALA A 486 -1.98 19.22 -3.81
C ALA A 486 -2.00 19.23 -5.35
N LEU A 487 -2.76 18.32 -5.96
CA LEU A 487 -2.99 18.29 -7.41
C LEU A 487 -3.95 19.40 -7.85
N ALA A 488 -5.03 19.66 -7.09
CA ALA A 488 -6.03 20.68 -7.40
C ALA A 488 -5.41 22.08 -7.49
N ASP A 489 -4.42 22.37 -6.64
CA ASP A 489 -3.68 23.65 -6.66
C ASP A 489 -2.92 23.87 -7.97
N ALA A 490 -2.50 22.80 -8.65
CA ALA A 490 -1.66 22.85 -9.84
C ALA A 490 -2.44 22.72 -11.16
N VAL A 491 -3.58 22.01 -11.19
CA VAL A 491 -4.36 21.79 -12.42
C VAL A 491 -5.23 23.00 -12.79
N PRO A 492 -5.66 23.12 -14.07
CA PRO A 492 -6.63 24.13 -14.49
C PRO A 492 -7.92 24.07 -13.67
N GLU A 493 -8.51 25.23 -13.38
CA GLU A 493 -9.68 25.36 -12.50
C GLU A 493 -10.85 24.40 -12.83
N PRO A 494 -11.25 24.21 -14.11
CA PRO A 494 -12.35 23.30 -14.43
C PRO A 494 -12.07 21.83 -14.07
N ALA A 495 -10.80 21.43 -14.03
CA ALA A 495 -10.41 20.05 -13.74
C ALA A 495 -10.31 19.75 -12.23
N ARG A 496 -10.31 20.79 -11.37
CA ARG A 496 -10.17 20.63 -9.91
C ARG A 496 -11.30 19.81 -9.32
N ALA A 497 -12.51 20.01 -9.81
CA ALA A 497 -13.72 19.34 -9.32
C ALA A 497 -13.72 17.82 -9.58
N TRP A 498 -12.85 17.31 -10.46
CA TRP A 498 -12.78 15.89 -10.78
C TRP A 498 -11.79 15.10 -9.93
N LEU A 499 -10.90 15.77 -9.18
CA LEU A 499 -9.86 15.11 -8.39
C LEU A 499 -10.38 14.50 -7.09
N ALA A 500 -11.51 14.99 -6.58
CA ALA A 500 -12.04 14.59 -5.29
C ALA A 500 -13.57 14.45 -5.29
N PHE A 501 -14.07 13.60 -4.41
CA PHE A 501 -15.51 13.47 -4.15
C PHE A 501 -15.80 13.19 -2.67
N PRO A 502 -16.93 13.69 -2.13
CA PRO A 502 -17.31 13.44 -0.75
C PRO A 502 -17.75 11.99 -0.56
N VAL A 503 -17.32 11.37 0.55
CA VAL A 503 -17.82 10.05 0.96
C VAL A 503 -19.10 10.25 1.78
N GLY A 504 -20.23 9.85 1.20
CA GLY A 504 -21.56 10.05 1.77
C GLY A 504 -22.64 9.34 0.95
N PRO A 505 -23.94 9.57 1.24
CA PRO A 505 -25.05 8.93 0.51
C PRO A 505 -24.97 9.10 -1.01
N GLY A 506 -24.53 10.26 -1.49
CA GLY A 506 -24.35 10.55 -2.92
C GLY A 506 -23.01 10.12 -3.53
N ALA A 507 -22.20 9.30 -2.84
CA ALA A 507 -20.85 8.93 -3.31
C ALA A 507 -20.88 8.23 -4.68
N VAL A 508 -21.86 7.36 -4.93
CA VAL A 508 -22.02 6.64 -6.21
C VAL A 508 -22.21 7.63 -7.37
N HIS A 509 -23.13 8.58 -7.22
CA HIS A 509 -23.35 9.64 -8.20
C HIS A 509 -22.11 10.52 -8.37
N ALA A 510 -21.48 10.91 -7.26
CA ALA A 510 -20.29 11.75 -7.31
C ALA A 510 -19.17 11.06 -8.10
N ILE A 511 -18.85 9.79 -7.82
CA ILE A 511 -17.84 9.02 -8.58
C ILE A 511 -18.18 9.05 -10.09
N ALA A 512 -19.41 8.70 -10.45
CA ALA A 512 -19.84 8.66 -11.84
C ALA A 512 -19.68 10.02 -12.54
N ASP A 513 -20.10 11.11 -11.89
CA ASP A 513 -20.03 12.46 -12.45
C ASP A 513 -18.60 12.94 -12.67
N ARG A 514 -17.67 12.63 -11.76
CA ARG A 514 -16.25 13.00 -11.92
C ARG A 514 -15.60 12.22 -13.05
N VAL A 515 -15.82 10.90 -13.09
CA VAL A 515 -15.27 10.04 -14.13
C VAL A 515 -15.82 10.46 -15.49
N ALA A 516 -17.15 10.48 -15.67
CA ALA A 516 -17.75 10.84 -16.94
C ALA A 516 -17.43 12.28 -17.35
N GLY A 517 -17.43 13.24 -16.41
CA GLY A 517 -17.05 14.62 -16.67
C GLY A 517 -15.62 14.77 -17.18
N TRP A 518 -14.67 14.03 -16.61
CA TRP A 518 -13.29 14.00 -17.09
C TRP A 518 -13.17 13.35 -18.48
N LEU A 519 -13.91 12.27 -18.72
CA LEU A 519 -13.91 11.59 -20.02
C LEU A 519 -14.49 12.47 -21.13
N ASP A 520 -15.51 13.28 -20.81
CA ASP A 520 -16.14 14.29 -21.69
C ASP A 520 -15.27 15.55 -21.90
N ALA A 521 -14.23 15.74 -21.07
CA ALA A 521 -13.47 16.98 -21.07
C ALA A 521 -12.75 17.23 -22.42
N PRO A 522 -12.68 18.50 -22.88
CA PRO A 522 -11.98 18.84 -24.12
C PRO A 522 -10.52 18.33 -24.13
N PRO A 523 -10.01 17.82 -25.27
CA PRO A 523 -8.65 17.28 -25.36
C PRO A 523 -7.55 18.22 -24.84
N GLU A 524 -7.69 19.53 -25.07
CA GLU A 524 -6.73 20.56 -24.64
C GLU A 524 -6.75 20.76 -23.12
N LEU A 525 -7.94 20.68 -22.50
CA LEU A 525 -8.06 20.69 -21.04
C LEU A 525 -7.41 19.43 -20.47
N ARG A 526 -7.69 18.26 -21.06
CA ARG A 526 -7.07 17.00 -20.61
C ARG A 526 -5.55 17.06 -20.70
N ALA A 527 -4.99 17.49 -21.82
CA ALA A 527 -3.55 17.59 -22.01
C ALA A 527 -2.86 18.49 -20.97
N ARG A 528 -3.42 19.69 -20.71
CA ARG A 528 -2.89 20.60 -19.69
C ARG A 528 -2.99 20.03 -18.28
N THR A 529 -4.12 19.42 -17.93
CA THR A 529 -4.32 18.76 -16.64
C THR A 529 -3.30 17.64 -16.46
N ARG A 530 -3.17 16.71 -17.42
CA ARG A 530 -2.21 15.60 -17.35
C ARG A 530 -0.78 16.08 -17.16
N LYS A 531 -0.37 17.12 -17.89
CA LYS A 531 0.95 17.74 -17.72
C LYS A 531 1.17 18.24 -16.28
N ALA A 532 0.22 19.00 -15.74
CA ALA A 532 0.30 19.53 -14.38
C ALA A 532 0.33 18.42 -13.31
N LEU A 533 -0.43 17.33 -13.51
CA LEU A 533 -0.39 16.17 -12.61
C LEU A 533 1.02 15.55 -12.55
N VAL A 534 1.63 15.30 -13.71
CA VAL A 534 2.96 14.69 -13.82
C VAL A 534 4.02 15.57 -13.18
N GLU A 535 4.00 16.87 -13.50
CA GLU A 535 4.95 17.85 -12.92
C GLU A 535 4.83 17.90 -11.40
N THR A 536 3.60 17.96 -10.89
CA THR A 536 3.33 18.02 -9.44
C THR A 536 3.75 16.73 -8.74
N ALA A 537 3.44 15.56 -9.30
CA ALA A 537 3.82 14.28 -8.71
C ALA A 537 5.34 14.10 -8.66
N ARG A 538 6.05 14.52 -9.72
CA ARG A 538 7.52 14.49 -9.77
C ARG A 538 8.16 15.42 -8.76
N GLU A 539 7.63 16.64 -8.64
CA GLU A 539 8.14 17.65 -7.72
C GLU A 539 7.91 17.24 -6.26
N ARG A 540 6.70 16.80 -5.92
CA ARG A 540 6.27 16.61 -4.53
C ARG A 540 6.50 15.22 -3.98
N TRP A 541 6.45 14.19 -4.84
CA TRP A 541 6.41 12.79 -4.40
C TRP A 541 7.46 11.91 -5.05
N SER A 542 8.51 12.45 -5.68
CA SER A 542 9.67 11.61 -6.05
C SER A 542 10.39 11.08 -4.81
N TRP A 543 10.94 9.87 -4.88
CA TRP A 543 11.80 9.35 -3.80
C TRP A 543 13.01 10.24 -3.51
N ASP A 544 13.54 10.90 -4.52
CA ASP A 544 14.57 11.94 -4.38
C ASP A 544 14.08 13.13 -3.53
N GLY A 545 12.84 13.57 -3.75
CA GLY A 545 12.20 14.62 -2.93
C GLY A 545 12.04 14.16 -1.48
N VAL A 546 11.58 12.92 -1.27
CA VAL A 546 11.44 12.32 0.07
C VAL A 546 12.80 12.23 0.78
N ALA A 547 13.86 11.79 0.08
CA ALA A 547 15.20 11.69 0.61
C ALA A 547 15.75 13.06 1.04
N ARG A 548 15.60 14.10 0.20
CA ARG A 548 15.95 15.48 0.57
C ARG A 548 15.15 15.97 1.77
N GLY A 549 13.86 15.65 1.83
CA GLY A 549 13.00 16.04 2.94
C GLY A 549 13.37 15.37 4.27
N VAL A 550 13.77 14.10 4.23
CA VAL A 550 14.31 13.37 5.38
C VAL A 550 15.58 14.03 5.91
N VAL A 551 16.52 14.38 5.02
CA VAL A 551 17.75 15.07 5.41
C VAL A 551 17.44 16.44 6.00
N ALA A 552 16.58 17.23 5.36
CA ALA A 552 16.16 18.54 5.87
C ALA A 552 15.51 18.44 7.27
N ALA A 553 14.65 17.44 7.49
CA ALA A 553 14.05 17.19 8.80
C ALA A 553 15.10 16.84 9.86
N ALA A 554 16.05 15.98 9.51
CA ALA A 554 17.11 15.56 10.44
C ALA A 554 18.05 16.72 10.80
N GLU A 555 18.30 17.65 9.87
CA GLU A 555 19.09 18.86 10.15
C GLU A 555 18.31 19.92 10.95
N GLY A 556 16.97 19.82 11.00
CA GLY A 556 16.08 20.78 11.65
C GLY A 556 15.56 21.90 10.71
N ARG A 557 15.74 21.76 9.40
CA ARG A 557 15.27 22.71 8.36
C ARG A 557 13.78 22.50 8.03
N LEU A 558 12.93 22.59 9.05
CA LEU A 558 11.51 22.25 8.97
C LEU A 558 10.67 23.25 8.15
N ASP A 559 11.18 24.45 7.93
CA ASP A 559 10.61 25.48 7.05
C ASP A 559 10.59 25.05 5.57
N GLN A 560 11.44 24.09 5.19
CA GLN A 560 11.51 23.54 3.83
C GLN A 560 10.50 22.41 3.59
N LEU A 561 9.74 22.03 4.61
CA LEU A 561 8.81 20.91 4.58
C LEU A 561 7.37 21.39 4.76
N PRO A 562 6.41 20.80 4.05
CA PRO A 562 5.01 21.18 4.20
C PRO A 562 4.51 20.82 5.61
N PRO A 563 3.85 21.75 6.31
CA PRO A 563 3.20 21.43 7.58
C PRO A 563 1.94 20.57 7.32
N PRO A 564 1.48 19.78 8.31
CA PRO A 564 0.16 19.14 8.26
C PRO A 564 -0.91 20.22 8.45
N LEU A 565 -1.27 20.93 7.37
CA LEU A 565 -2.11 22.13 7.42
C LEU A 565 -3.52 21.86 7.98
N ALA A 566 -4.02 22.82 8.77
CA ALA A 566 -5.44 22.92 9.14
C ALA A 566 -6.33 23.04 7.90
N THR A 567 -7.48 22.38 7.92
CA THR A 567 -8.51 22.51 6.90
C THR A 567 -9.09 23.89 7.14
N LYS A 568 -8.86 24.83 6.25
CA LYS A 568 -9.88 25.87 6.06
C LYS A 568 -11.04 25.14 5.41
N LEU A 569 -11.91 24.56 6.24
CA LEU A 569 -13.31 24.40 5.87
C LEU A 569 -13.83 25.83 5.75
N GLN A 570 -13.84 26.35 4.53
CA GLN A 570 -14.65 27.51 4.17
C GLN A 570 -15.88 27.02 3.44
#